data_AF-A0A1W5XHN4-F1
#
_entry.id   AF-A0A1W5XHN4-F1
#
_cell.length_a   1.000
_cell.length_b   1.000
_cell.length_c   1.000
_cell.angle_alpha   90.00
_cell.angle_beta   90.00
_cell.angle_gamma   90.00
#
_symmetry.space_group_name_H-M   'P 1'
#
loop_
_entity.id
_entity.type
_entity.pdbx_description
1 polymer ?
#
loop_
_entity_poly.entity_id
_entity_poly.type
_entity_poly.pdbx_seq_one_letter_code
_entity_poly.pdbx_strand_id
1 'polypeptide(L)'
;MVFSAPVRLWLLPNATLLAALALWGIVRYPHLPARIPQHIGSDGVDAWTDRSIGSAFALVFVYVGVTVLLTATAELTLRVTPQAELPEEAAPFGNGLVRASLNRPRTRASALRTARAVLVLNACTGVSLLIGSGVLWRSTADPEVPGWMFPAMLLPLLAGTALTVLAAVRDRRTPVS
;
A
#
# COMPACT_ATOMS: atom_id res chain seq x y z
N MET A 1 13.99 14.93 12.52
CA MET A 1 13.14 14.62 11.34
C MET A 1 12.56 13.23 11.54
N VAL A 2 11.24 13.04 11.39
CA VAL A 2 10.54 11.79 11.75
C VAL A 2 10.84 10.63 10.79
N PHE A 3 11.02 10.92 9.49
CA PHE A 3 11.29 9.94 8.43
C PHE A 3 12.71 10.05 7.88
N SER A 4 13.28 8.91 7.50
CA SER A 4 14.56 8.80 6.83
C SER A 4 14.52 9.48 5.45
N ALA A 5 15.63 10.12 5.04
CA ALA A 5 15.74 10.79 3.74
C ALA A 5 15.30 9.94 2.53
N PRO A 6 15.68 8.64 2.42
CA PRO A 6 15.20 7.80 1.32
C PRO A 6 13.69 7.54 1.37
N VAL A 7 13.06 7.42 2.55
CA VAL A 7 11.61 7.21 2.63
C VAL A 7 10.86 8.45 2.16
N ARG A 8 11.30 9.66 2.55
CA ARG A 8 10.59 10.91 2.19
C ARG A 8 10.41 11.10 0.69
N LEU A 9 11.46 10.87 -0.11
CA LEU A 9 11.37 11.03 -1.57
C LEU A 9 10.42 9.99 -2.19
N TRP A 10 10.38 8.79 -1.62
CA TRP A 10 9.52 7.70 -2.09
C TRP A 10 8.08 7.78 -1.55
N LEU A 11 7.81 8.69 -0.61
CA LEU A 11 6.45 9.02 -0.19
C LEU A 11 5.75 10.00 -1.12
N LEU A 12 6.49 10.75 -1.96
CA LEU A 12 5.90 11.74 -2.86
C LEU A 12 4.79 11.15 -3.75
N PRO A 13 4.95 10.00 -4.42
CA PRO A 13 3.86 9.42 -5.23
C PRO A 13 2.62 9.10 -4.40
N ASN A 14 2.81 8.62 -3.17
CA ASN A 14 1.72 8.26 -2.27
C ASN A 14 0.96 9.49 -1.76
N ALA A 15 1.70 10.54 -1.39
CA ALA A 15 1.12 11.81 -1.00
C ALA A 15 0.34 12.46 -2.16
N THR A 16 0.89 12.41 -3.38
CA THR A 16 0.20 12.90 -4.59
C THR A 16 -1.07 12.11 -4.88
N LEU A 17 -1.03 10.78 -4.80
CA LEU A 17 -2.22 9.92 -4.99
C LEU A 17 -3.29 10.21 -3.94
N LEU A 18 -2.89 10.38 -2.68
CA LEU A 18 -3.81 10.68 -1.60
C LEU A 18 -4.46 12.06 -1.79
N ALA A 19 -3.67 13.07 -2.18
CA ALA A 19 -4.18 14.39 -2.51
C ALA A 19 -5.13 14.35 -3.71
N ALA A 20 -4.79 13.61 -4.76
CA ALA A 20 -5.63 13.44 -5.94
C ALA A 20 -6.97 12.77 -5.58
N LEU A 21 -6.94 11.68 -4.81
CA LEU A 21 -8.13 11.01 -4.28
C LEU A 21 -9.01 11.97 -3.47
N ALA A 22 -8.41 12.69 -2.52
CA ALA A 22 -9.14 13.61 -1.65
C ALA A 22 -9.77 14.75 -2.43
N LEU A 23 -9.00 15.43 -3.28
CA LEU A 23 -9.48 16.55 -4.10
C LEU A 23 -10.57 16.11 -5.07
N TRP A 24 -10.37 14.98 -5.75
CA TRP A 24 -11.36 14.45 -6.68
C TRP A 24 -12.66 14.07 -5.94
N GLY A 25 -12.56 13.41 -4.79
CA GLY A 25 -13.70 13.08 -3.94
C GLY A 25 -14.46 14.33 -3.48
N ILE A 26 -13.75 15.38 -3.04
CA ILE A 26 -14.36 16.67 -2.63
C ILE A 26 -15.13 17.30 -3.78
N VAL A 27 -14.57 17.33 -4.99
CA VAL A 27 -15.23 17.89 -6.18
C VAL A 27 -16.46 17.05 -6.59
N ARG A 28 -16.39 15.73 -6.44
CA ARG A 28 -17.48 14.82 -6.83
C ARG A 28 -18.60 14.74 -5.80
N TYR A 29 -18.29 14.85 -4.51
CA TYR A 29 -19.22 14.63 -3.41
C TYR A 29 -20.58 15.37 -3.54
N PRO A 30 -20.64 16.67 -3.93
CA PRO A 30 -21.90 17.38 -4.10
C PRO A 30 -22.81 16.79 -5.19
N HIS A 31 -22.19 16.19 -6.21
CA HIS A 31 -22.85 15.66 -7.41
C HIS A 31 -23.19 14.17 -7.29
N LEU A 32 -22.89 13.54 -6.16
CA LEU A 32 -23.19 12.14 -5.95
C LEU A 32 -24.70 11.94 -5.74
N PRO A 33 -25.28 10.85 -6.28
CA PRO A 33 -26.66 10.47 -6.03
C PRO A 33 -26.91 10.22 -4.53
N ALA A 34 -28.19 10.20 -4.14
CA ALA A 34 -28.59 9.93 -2.76
C ALA A 34 -28.13 8.56 -2.25
N ARG A 35 -27.96 7.59 -3.16
CA ARG A 35 -27.44 6.25 -2.89
C ARG A 35 -26.20 5.97 -3.72
N ILE A 36 -25.22 5.32 -3.09
CA ILE A 36 -23.96 4.92 -3.73
C ILE A 36 -23.74 3.41 -3.58
N PRO A 37 -22.95 2.80 -4.48
CA PRO A 37 -22.60 1.39 -4.38
C PRO A 37 -21.94 1.06 -3.03
N GLN A 38 -22.44 0.02 -2.36
CA GLN A 38 -21.83 -0.52 -1.14
C GLN A 38 -21.02 -1.79 -1.43
N HIS A 39 -21.53 -2.63 -2.33
CA HIS A 39 -20.88 -3.85 -2.78
C HIS A 39 -21.03 -3.99 -4.31
N ILE A 40 -20.02 -4.56 -4.95
CA ILE A 40 -19.96 -4.77 -6.39
C ILE A 40 -19.55 -6.22 -6.62
N GLY A 41 -20.50 -7.03 -7.05
CA GLY A 41 -20.32 -8.43 -7.41
C GLY A 41 -19.96 -8.62 -8.89
N SER A 42 -19.95 -9.87 -9.34
CA SER A 42 -19.67 -10.23 -10.75
C SER A 42 -20.69 -9.66 -11.73
N ASP A 43 -21.92 -9.44 -11.27
CA ASP A 43 -23.04 -8.95 -12.09
C ASP A 43 -23.28 -7.43 -11.92
N GLY A 44 -22.33 -6.71 -11.30
CA GLY A 44 -22.42 -5.28 -11.04
C GLY A 44 -22.76 -4.95 -9.59
N VAL A 45 -23.41 -3.80 -9.36
CA VAL A 45 -23.75 -3.34 -8.00
C VAL A 45 -24.93 -4.14 -7.45
N ASP A 46 -24.69 -4.97 -6.44
CA ASP A 46 -25.68 -5.83 -5.78
C ASP A 46 -26.16 -5.28 -4.42
N ALA A 47 -25.41 -4.33 -3.83
CA ALA A 47 -25.80 -3.64 -2.60
C ALA A 47 -25.56 -2.13 -2.68
N TRP A 48 -26.47 -1.36 -2.07
CA TRP A 48 -26.49 0.10 -2.07
C TRP A 48 -26.56 0.63 -0.65
N THR A 49 -25.92 1.79 -0.42
CA THR A 49 -25.99 2.51 0.86
C THR A 49 -26.30 3.99 0.62
N ASP A 50 -26.82 4.65 1.65
CA ASP A 50 -27.09 6.09 1.57
C ASP A 50 -25.77 6.88 1.55
N ARG A 51 -25.79 7.99 0.81
CA ARG A 51 -24.65 8.88 0.68
C ARG A 51 -24.37 9.56 2.02
N SER A 52 -23.18 9.31 2.54
CA SER A 52 -22.61 10.01 3.69
C SER A 52 -21.13 10.30 3.43
N ILE A 53 -20.49 11.15 4.23
CA ILE A 53 -19.04 11.37 4.14
C ILE A 53 -18.30 10.04 4.37
N GLY A 54 -18.75 9.24 5.35
CA GLY A 54 -18.15 7.94 5.66
C GLY A 54 -18.22 6.96 4.50
N SER A 55 -19.40 6.80 3.89
CA SER A 55 -19.60 5.87 2.78
C SER A 55 -18.93 6.34 1.48
N ALA A 56 -18.97 7.65 1.18
CA ALA A 56 -18.37 8.19 -0.04
C ALA A 56 -16.83 8.24 0.01
N PHE A 57 -16.22 8.48 1.16
CA PHE A 57 -14.76 8.57 1.32
C PHE A 57 -14.13 7.30 1.91
N ALA A 58 -14.88 6.20 2.02
CA ALA A 58 -14.41 4.94 2.61
C ALA A 58 -13.07 4.48 2.02
N LEU A 59 -12.94 4.46 0.68
CA LEU A 59 -11.70 4.05 0.01
C LEU A 59 -10.53 5.01 0.27
N VAL A 60 -10.81 6.31 0.47
CA VAL A 60 -9.79 7.31 0.84
C VAL A 60 -9.29 7.05 2.25
N PHE A 61 -10.19 6.77 3.21
CA PHE A 61 -9.81 6.42 4.58
C PHE A 61 -9.00 5.12 4.64
N VAL A 62 -9.40 4.10 3.87
CA VAL A 62 -8.62 2.87 3.71
C VAL A 62 -7.23 3.20 3.17
N TYR A 63 -7.12 4.05 2.14
CA TYR A 63 -5.82 4.41 1.59
C TYR A 63 -4.92 5.15 2.58
N VAL A 64 -5.49 6.05 3.41
CA VAL A 64 -4.77 6.70 4.50
C VAL A 64 -4.21 5.66 5.47
N GLY A 65 -5.04 4.73 5.93
CA GLY A 65 -4.64 3.67 6.87
C GLY A 65 -3.52 2.79 6.30
N VAL A 66 -3.67 2.33 5.05
CA VAL A 66 -2.66 1.52 4.37
C VAL A 66 -1.36 2.31 4.17
N THR A 67 -1.46 3.59 3.80
CA THR A 67 -0.28 4.45 3.64
C THR A 67 0.50 4.60 4.93
N VAL A 68 -0.19 4.87 6.05
CA VAL A 68 0.45 4.97 7.38
C VAL A 68 1.12 3.65 7.74
N LEU A 69 0.42 2.52 7.59
CA LEU A 69 0.93 1.19 7.91
C LEU A 69 2.18 0.81 7.08
N LEU A 70 2.13 1.00 5.76
CA LEU A 70 3.23 0.63 4.88
C LEU A 70 4.42 1.58 5.02
N THR A 71 4.17 2.86 5.30
CA THR A 71 5.24 3.83 5.64
C THR A 71 5.94 3.45 6.94
N ALA A 72 5.17 3.09 7.98
CA ALA A 72 5.73 2.63 9.25
C ALA A 72 6.55 1.34 9.07
N THR A 73 6.06 0.40 8.26
CA THR A 73 6.78 -0.84 7.93
C THR A 73 8.10 -0.55 7.20
N ALA A 74 8.09 0.38 6.23
CA ALA A 74 9.28 0.79 5.49
C ALA A 74 10.33 1.44 6.43
N GLU A 75 9.90 2.33 7.32
CA GLU A 75 10.77 2.94 8.33
C GLU A 75 11.33 1.92 9.32
N LEU A 76 10.49 1.02 9.83
CA LEU A 76 10.93 -0.03 10.75
C LEU A 76 11.99 -0.91 10.08
N THR A 77 11.80 -1.26 8.81
CA THR A 77 12.76 -2.04 8.01
C THR A 77 14.14 -1.38 7.95
N LEU A 78 14.19 -0.05 7.84
CA LEU A 78 15.45 0.71 7.81
C LEU A 78 16.10 0.87 9.19
N ARG A 79 15.29 0.84 10.26
CA ARG A 79 15.75 0.95 11.65
C ARG A 79 16.28 -0.37 12.20
N VAL A 80 15.87 -1.50 11.63
CA VAL A 80 16.41 -2.82 12.00
C VAL A 80 17.88 -2.91 11.58
N THR A 81 18.76 -3.25 12.53
CA THR A 81 20.17 -3.59 12.26
C THR A 81 20.23 -4.81 11.34
N PRO A 82 20.88 -4.74 10.16
CA PRO A 82 21.01 -5.87 9.25
C PRO A 82 21.84 -7.01 9.82
N GLN A 83 21.71 -8.21 9.24
CA GLN A 83 22.46 -9.39 9.70
C GLN A 83 23.98 -9.23 9.56
N ALA A 84 24.46 -8.58 8.50
CA ALA A 84 25.89 -8.35 8.26
C ALA A 84 26.58 -7.46 9.31
N GLU A 85 25.82 -6.70 10.09
CA GLU A 85 26.35 -5.77 11.10
C GLU A 85 26.28 -6.35 12.53
N LEU A 86 25.85 -7.61 12.69
CA LEU A 86 25.78 -8.26 13.99
C LEU A 86 27.17 -8.79 14.40
N PRO A 87 27.63 -8.56 15.64
CA PRO A 87 28.91 -9.09 16.10
C PRO A 87 28.93 -10.63 16.04
N GLU A 88 30.02 -11.22 15.52
CA GLU A 88 30.21 -12.68 15.47
C GLU A 88 30.28 -13.33 16.86
N GLU A 89 30.76 -12.60 17.87
CA GLU A 89 31.10 -13.16 19.19
C GLU A 89 30.10 -12.83 20.31
N ALA A 90 28.98 -12.16 20.02
CA ALA A 90 28.03 -11.74 21.07
C ALA A 90 27.03 -12.85 21.48
N ALA A 91 27.46 -13.64 22.46
CA ALA A 91 26.72 -14.43 23.48
C ALA A 91 25.85 -15.65 23.05
N PRO A 92 26.11 -16.87 23.58
CA PRO A 92 25.49 -18.12 23.12
C PRO A 92 24.01 -18.35 23.46
N PHE A 93 23.42 -17.66 24.44
CA PHE A 93 22.12 -18.09 25.03
C PHE A 93 20.93 -17.13 24.87
N GLY A 94 21.14 -15.87 24.44
CA GLY A 94 20.04 -14.90 24.26
C GLY A 94 19.66 -14.60 22.80
N ASN A 95 20.59 -14.80 21.87
CA ASN A 95 20.47 -14.29 20.50
C ASN A 95 19.95 -15.30 19.47
N GLY A 96 19.63 -16.53 19.87
CA GLY A 96 18.93 -17.48 18.98
C GLY A 96 17.65 -16.86 18.43
N LEU A 97 16.86 -16.19 19.27
CA LEU A 97 15.64 -15.47 18.87
C LEU A 97 15.91 -14.15 18.10
N VAL A 98 17.03 -13.47 18.39
CA VAL A 98 17.41 -12.19 17.74
C VAL A 98 18.01 -12.42 16.34
N ARG A 99 18.79 -13.49 16.16
CA ARG A 99 19.36 -13.94 14.89
C ARG A 99 18.33 -14.74 14.08
N ALA A 100 17.45 -15.49 14.76
CA ALA A 100 16.30 -16.18 14.17
C ALA A 100 15.03 -15.31 14.10
N SER A 101 15.11 -13.98 14.24
CA SER A 101 14.01 -13.14 13.76
C SER A 101 13.94 -13.36 12.25
N LEU A 102 13.02 -14.23 11.81
CA LEU A 102 13.03 -14.94 10.52
C LEU A 102 13.04 -14.02 9.27
N ASN A 103 12.95 -12.70 9.43
CA ASN A 103 12.82 -11.72 8.34
C ASN A 103 13.68 -10.46 8.50
N ARG A 104 14.82 -10.53 9.20
CA ARG A 104 15.77 -9.39 9.22
C ARG A 104 16.47 -9.23 7.85
N PRO A 105 16.60 -7.99 7.32
CA PRO A 105 17.36 -7.76 6.09
C PRO A 105 18.82 -8.20 6.22
N ARG A 106 19.39 -8.79 5.17
CA ARG A 106 20.79 -9.24 5.21
C ARG A 106 21.78 -8.08 5.21
N THR A 107 21.51 -7.05 4.42
CA THR A 107 22.36 -5.86 4.27
C THR A 107 21.53 -4.56 4.29
N ARG A 108 22.18 -3.40 4.52
CA ARG A 108 21.51 -2.08 4.42
C ARG A 108 20.93 -1.82 3.04
N ALA A 109 21.66 -2.21 1.98
CA ALA A 109 21.19 -2.08 0.61
C ALA A 109 19.91 -2.89 0.37
N SER A 110 19.81 -4.05 0.99
CA SER A 110 18.62 -4.88 0.92
C SER A 110 17.45 -4.28 1.72
N ALA A 111 17.71 -3.78 2.93
CA ALA A 111 16.71 -3.05 3.72
C ALA A 111 16.12 -1.86 2.93
N LEU A 112 16.97 -1.08 2.24
CA LEU A 112 16.55 0.01 1.34
C LEU A 112 15.70 -0.49 0.17
N ARG A 113 16.08 -1.61 -0.46
CA ARG A 113 15.31 -2.19 -1.57
C ARG A 113 13.93 -2.66 -1.12
N THR A 114 13.84 -3.34 0.01
CA THR A 114 12.58 -3.80 0.60
C THR A 114 11.69 -2.62 1.00
N ALA A 115 12.25 -1.60 1.67
CA ALA A 115 11.52 -0.39 2.03
C ALA A 115 10.94 0.33 0.78
N ARG A 116 11.72 0.44 -0.30
CA ARG A 116 11.24 1.00 -1.57
C ARG A 116 10.14 0.16 -2.20
N ALA A 117 10.29 -1.17 -2.22
CA ALA A 117 9.29 -2.06 -2.80
C ALA A 117 7.93 -1.96 -2.07
N VAL A 118 7.96 -1.85 -0.74
CA VAL A 118 6.75 -1.62 0.08
C VAL A 118 6.09 -0.28 -0.24
N LEU A 119 6.85 0.80 -0.43
CA LEU A 119 6.30 2.11 -0.82
C LEU A 119 5.74 2.12 -2.26
N VAL A 120 6.32 1.32 -3.16
CA VAL A 120 5.77 1.10 -4.52
C VAL A 120 4.47 0.30 -4.44
N LEU A 121 4.40 -0.74 -3.62
CA LEU A 121 3.15 -1.47 -3.37
C LEU A 121 2.07 -0.53 -2.85
N ASN A 122 2.39 0.40 -1.95
CA ASN A 122 1.43 1.40 -1.49
C ASN A 122 0.94 2.30 -2.64
N ALA A 123 1.81 2.71 -3.55
CA ALA A 123 1.41 3.52 -4.71
C ALA A 123 0.49 2.72 -5.64
N CYS A 124 0.80 1.45 -5.88
CA CYS A 124 -0.05 0.52 -6.61
C CYS A 124 -1.44 0.38 -5.97
N THR A 125 -1.50 0.22 -4.64
CA THR A 125 -2.76 0.20 -3.89
C THR A 125 -3.53 1.50 -4.08
N GLY A 126 -2.86 2.66 -4.02
CA GLY A 126 -3.47 3.95 -4.26
C GLY A 126 -4.08 4.08 -5.65
N VAL A 127 -3.39 3.59 -6.69
CA VAL A 127 -3.93 3.55 -8.07
C VAL A 127 -5.17 2.67 -8.15
N SER A 128 -5.15 1.48 -7.55
CA SER A 128 -6.31 0.58 -7.53
C SER A 128 -7.51 1.20 -6.81
N LEU A 129 -7.27 1.88 -5.68
CA LEU A 129 -8.32 2.58 -4.93
C LEU A 129 -8.82 3.83 -5.66
N LEU A 130 -7.97 4.51 -6.43
CA LEU A 130 -8.37 5.62 -7.32
C LEU A 130 -9.35 5.11 -8.40
N ILE A 131 -9.04 3.99 -9.04
CA ILE A 131 -9.94 3.37 -10.03
C ILE A 131 -11.27 2.97 -9.36
N GLY A 132 -11.22 2.31 -8.20
CA GLY A 132 -12.43 1.94 -7.44
C GLY A 132 -13.26 3.16 -7.01
N SER A 133 -12.60 4.26 -6.63
CA SER A 133 -13.29 5.52 -6.29
C SER A 133 -13.99 6.12 -7.51
N GLY A 134 -13.44 5.94 -8.71
CA GLY A 134 -14.12 6.31 -9.95
C GLY A 134 -15.44 5.57 -10.17
N VAL A 135 -15.52 4.31 -9.76
CA VAL A 135 -16.77 3.51 -9.80
C VAL A 135 -17.76 3.97 -8.74
N LEU A 136 -17.26 4.24 -7.53
CA LEU A 136 -18.06 4.71 -6.39
C LEU A 136 -18.64 6.10 -6.64
N TRP A 137 -17.88 6.98 -7.29
CA TRP A 137 -18.25 8.38 -7.51
C TRP A 137 -18.90 8.65 -8.86
N ARG A 138 -19.62 7.66 -9.44
CA ARG A 138 -20.41 7.86 -10.66
C ARG A 138 -21.61 8.77 -10.39
N SER A 139 -21.97 9.59 -11.38
CA SER A 139 -23.08 10.56 -11.28
C SER A 139 -24.46 9.90 -11.29
N THR A 140 -24.55 8.66 -11.78
CA THR A 140 -25.78 7.90 -11.94
C THR A 140 -25.69 6.61 -11.12
N ALA A 141 -26.82 6.20 -10.54
CA ALA A 141 -26.97 4.91 -9.87
C ALA A 141 -27.14 3.79 -10.90
N ASP A 142 -26.15 3.65 -11.77
CA ASP A 142 -26.11 2.62 -12.81
C ASP A 142 -25.53 1.33 -12.22
N PRO A 143 -26.29 0.21 -12.20
CA PRO A 143 -25.79 -1.05 -11.69
C PRO A 143 -24.68 -1.65 -12.56
N GLU A 144 -24.61 -1.28 -13.84
CA GLU A 144 -23.64 -1.84 -14.77
C GLU A 144 -22.24 -1.30 -14.49
N VAL A 145 -21.32 -2.20 -14.17
CA VAL A 145 -19.89 -1.89 -14.01
C VAL A 145 -19.14 -2.60 -15.13
N PRO A 146 -18.42 -1.87 -16.01
CA PRO A 146 -17.65 -2.49 -17.07
C PRO A 146 -16.68 -3.55 -16.54
N GLY A 147 -16.73 -4.76 -17.08
CA GLY A 147 -15.94 -5.89 -16.59
C GLY A 147 -14.42 -5.66 -16.61
N TRP A 148 -13.91 -4.75 -17.45
CA TRP A 148 -12.49 -4.38 -17.48
C TRP A 148 -12.02 -3.61 -16.25
N MET A 149 -12.93 -3.06 -15.44
CA MET A 149 -12.57 -2.32 -14.23
C MET A 149 -11.95 -3.24 -13.17
N PHE A 150 -12.41 -4.49 -13.06
CA PHE A 150 -11.82 -5.48 -12.17
C PHE A 150 -10.33 -5.76 -12.47
N PRO A 151 -9.92 -6.15 -13.69
CA PRO A 151 -8.51 -6.31 -14.00
C PRO A 151 -7.74 -4.99 -13.88
N ALA A 152 -8.33 -3.83 -14.21
CA ALA A 152 -7.68 -2.54 -14.02
C ALA A 152 -7.36 -2.24 -12.54
N MET A 153 -8.21 -2.67 -11.61
CA MET A 153 -7.95 -2.57 -10.16
C MET A 153 -6.96 -3.62 -9.66
N LEU A 154 -6.99 -4.84 -10.22
CA LEU A 154 -6.13 -5.94 -9.76
C LEU A 154 -4.69 -5.84 -10.26
N LEU A 155 -4.48 -5.41 -11.52
CA LEU A 155 -3.15 -5.39 -12.15
C LEU A 155 -2.11 -4.56 -11.37
N PRO A 156 -2.41 -3.34 -10.89
CA PRO A 156 -1.45 -2.59 -10.06
C PRO A 156 -1.09 -3.34 -8.78
N LEU A 157 -2.08 -3.93 -8.07
CA LEU A 157 -1.83 -4.70 -6.85
C LEU A 157 -0.93 -5.91 -7.11
N LEU A 158 -1.19 -6.64 -8.18
CA LEU A 158 -0.37 -7.78 -8.59
C LEU A 158 1.06 -7.34 -8.91
N ALA A 159 1.23 -6.23 -9.64
CA ALA A 159 2.54 -5.68 -9.95
C ALA A 159 3.30 -5.26 -8.68
N GLY A 160 2.67 -4.49 -7.79
CA GLY A 160 3.27 -4.07 -6.52
C GLY A 160 3.66 -5.25 -5.62
N THR A 161 2.80 -6.28 -5.58
CA THR A 161 3.06 -7.52 -4.84
C THR A 161 4.24 -8.28 -5.42
N ALA A 162 4.28 -8.46 -6.75
CA ALA A 162 5.37 -9.14 -7.43
C ALA A 162 6.72 -8.45 -7.21
N LEU A 163 6.75 -7.10 -7.23
CA LEU A 163 7.95 -6.33 -6.92
C LEU A 163 8.41 -6.52 -5.46
N THR A 164 7.47 -6.56 -4.52
CA THR A 164 7.75 -6.81 -3.10
C THR A 164 8.32 -8.22 -2.88
N VAL A 165 7.71 -9.23 -3.50
CA VAL A 165 8.19 -10.62 -3.48
C VAL A 165 9.58 -10.71 -4.12
N LEU A 166 9.81 -10.07 -5.26
CA LEU A 166 11.11 -10.07 -5.93
C LEU A 166 12.20 -9.43 -5.06
N ALA A 167 11.89 -8.34 -4.37
CA ALA A 167 12.81 -7.71 -3.43
C ALA A 167 13.19 -8.66 -2.28
N ALA A 168 12.21 -9.35 -1.70
CA ALA A 168 12.41 -10.33 -0.64
C ALA A 168 13.21 -11.56 -1.10
N VAL A 169 12.93 -12.08 -2.30
CA VAL A 169 13.70 -13.20 -2.89
C VAL A 169 15.14 -12.79 -3.17
N ARG A 170 15.37 -11.56 -3.66
CA ARG A 170 16.73 -11.03 -3.88
C ARG A 170 17.49 -10.83 -2.58
N ASP A 171 16.83 -10.37 -1.52
CA ASP A 171 17.44 -10.30 -0.17
C ASP A 171 17.98 -11.67 0.23
N ARG A 172 17.16 -12.73 0.14
CA ARG A 172 17.56 -14.10 0.50
C ARG A 172 18.75 -14.64 -0.29
N ARG A 173 18.96 -14.19 -1.53
CA ARG A 173 20.08 -14.60 -2.39
C ARG A 173 21.37 -13.80 -2.17
N THR A 174 21.33 -12.71 -1.41
CA THR A 174 22.50 -11.83 -1.22
C THR A 174 23.45 -12.45 -0.19
N PRO A 175 24.74 -12.69 -0.49
CA PRO A 175 25.70 -13.18 0.50
C PRO A 175 25.82 -12.21 1.69
N VAL A 176 26.09 -12.74 2.88
CA VAL A 176 26.49 -11.91 4.03
C VAL A 176 28.02 -11.84 3.93
N SER A 177 28.54 -10.69 3.50
CA SER A 177 29.98 -10.40 3.42
C SER A 177 30.42 -9.65 4.66
#